data_AF-A0A2D7X161-F1
#
_entry.id   AF-A0A2D7X161-F1
#
_cell.length_a   1.000
_cell.length_b   1.000
_cell.length_c   1.000
_cell.angle_alpha   90.00
_cell.angle_beta   90.00
_cell.angle_gamma   90.00
#
_symmetry.space_group_name_H-M   'P 1'
#
loop_
_entity.id
_entity.type
_entity.pdbx_description
1 polymer ?
#
loop_
_entity_poly.entity_id
_entity_poly.type
_entity_poly.pdbx_seq_one_letter_code
_entity_poly.pdbx_strand_id
1 'polypeptide(L)'
;MPEYGDRVGIPIVKAYGSSYGTYGGNKLKDYKSPKDTDLNNKDFKDVNEFKTFNRTIKDYVLAKLGFPVIDVELDDFQIQICIDEAISKLEYLAPDWVTQYATFDTSAGINVYELPQEVADNLNDVWYRRDFFKFGASPGSLEFDFAIMFFTNTGLFNNYNVSQYLLMQQYLKQVKNVLGQMSTWQLVNNKFLHIFPKPEENDEAVLLEFRAFDPTTLHHAYKSWLQRYTLAVAKEILGGIRGKYQTLPGPGGGTRLNGSELMAEAQREKEMLVEELTSEIEPPALFDIF
;
A
#
# COMPACT_ATOMS: atom_id res chain seq x y z
N MET A 1 -24.73 -37.80 -13.07
CA MET A 1 -24.69 -37.01 -11.82
C MET A 1 -23.36 -36.26 -11.83
N PRO A 2 -23.34 -34.93 -12.03
CA PRO A 2 -22.09 -34.18 -12.03
C PRO A 2 -21.68 -33.86 -10.58
N GLU A 3 -20.43 -34.17 -10.26
CA GLU A 3 -19.81 -33.92 -8.95
C GLU A 3 -19.76 -32.40 -8.66
N TYR A 4 -20.64 -31.96 -7.75
CA TYR A 4 -20.57 -30.66 -7.08
C TYR A 4 -19.55 -30.74 -5.94
N GLY A 5 -18.27 -30.91 -6.29
CA GLY A 5 -17.18 -30.55 -5.39
C GLY A 5 -16.89 -29.07 -5.58
N ASP A 6 -16.86 -28.29 -4.49
CA ASP A 6 -16.55 -26.86 -4.48
C ASP A 6 -15.27 -26.59 -5.29
N ARG A 7 -15.44 -26.08 -6.51
CA ARG A 7 -14.33 -25.78 -7.40
C ARG A 7 -13.69 -24.48 -6.94
N VAL A 8 -12.51 -24.56 -6.34
CA VAL A 8 -11.69 -23.38 -6.04
C VAL A 8 -11.17 -22.82 -7.38
N GLY A 9 -11.52 -21.57 -7.67
CA GLY A 9 -11.05 -20.86 -8.85
C GLY A 9 -9.58 -20.51 -8.69
N ILE A 10 -8.78 -20.74 -9.73
CA ILE A 10 -7.41 -20.26 -9.80
C ILE A 10 -7.44 -18.95 -10.60
N PRO A 11 -7.22 -17.79 -9.97
CA PRO A 11 -7.27 -16.50 -10.67
C PRO A 11 -6.19 -16.41 -11.76
N ILE A 12 -6.58 -15.89 -12.93
CA ILE A 12 -5.70 -15.58 -14.07
C ILE A 12 -5.48 -14.05 -14.04
N VAL A 13 -4.22 -13.62 -14.06
CA VAL A 13 -3.87 -12.20 -13.97
C VAL A 13 -3.68 -11.60 -15.35
N LYS A 14 -4.38 -10.49 -15.62
CA LYS A 14 -4.09 -9.59 -16.74
C LYS A 14 -3.12 -8.53 -16.25
N ALA A 15 -1.95 -8.44 -16.89
CA ALA A 15 -0.92 -7.48 -16.53
C ALA A 15 -1.40 -6.04 -16.78
N TYR A 16 -1.84 -5.37 -15.72
CA TYR A 16 -1.93 -3.92 -15.66
C TYR A 16 -1.39 -3.45 -14.31
N GLY A 17 -0.26 -2.72 -14.34
CA GLY A 17 0.49 -2.31 -13.15
C GLY A 17 1.51 -3.37 -12.73
N SER A 18 2.79 -2.99 -12.70
CA SER A 18 3.93 -3.86 -12.43
C SER A 18 3.81 -4.60 -11.10
N SER A 19 3.68 -5.92 -11.13
CA SER A 19 3.72 -6.78 -9.94
C SER A 19 5.00 -7.62 -9.92
N TYR A 20 6.00 -7.08 -9.22
CA TYR A 20 7.10 -7.62 -8.38
C TYR A 20 7.56 -9.09 -8.41
N GLY A 21 7.26 -9.86 -9.45
CA GLY A 21 7.77 -11.21 -9.62
C GLY A 21 8.07 -11.53 -11.07
N THR A 22 8.99 -12.45 -11.33
CA THR A 22 9.02 -13.12 -12.63
C THR A 22 7.77 -13.97 -12.73
N TYR A 23 6.77 -13.45 -13.44
CA TYR A 23 5.55 -14.17 -13.76
C TYR A 23 5.92 -15.40 -14.61
N GLY A 24 6.01 -16.56 -13.96
CA GLY A 24 6.43 -17.81 -14.60
C GLY A 24 5.32 -18.54 -15.36
N GLY A 25 4.12 -17.96 -15.45
CA GLY A 25 2.93 -18.59 -16.03
C GLY A 25 1.74 -17.63 -16.11
N ASN A 26 0.57 -18.11 -16.53
CA ASN A 26 -0.65 -17.29 -16.69
C ASN A 26 -1.51 -17.22 -15.42
N LYS A 27 -1.11 -17.86 -14.31
CA LYS A 27 -1.95 -18.03 -13.11
C LYS A 27 -1.36 -17.29 -11.91
N LEU A 28 -2.20 -16.74 -11.04
CA LEU A 28 -1.78 -16.02 -9.81
C LEU A 28 -0.93 -16.91 -8.87
N LYS A 29 -1.19 -18.23 -8.85
CA LYS A 29 -0.42 -19.22 -8.08
C LYS A 29 0.99 -19.48 -8.62
N ASP A 30 1.27 -19.09 -9.87
CA ASP A 30 2.59 -19.21 -10.48
C ASP A 30 3.49 -18.03 -10.08
N TYR A 31 2.97 -17.11 -9.26
CA TYR A 31 3.73 -16.06 -8.61
C TYR A 31 4.79 -16.67 -7.69
N LYS A 32 6.05 -16.57 -8.13
CA LYS A 32 7.20 -16.75 -7.26
C LYS A 32 7.56 -15.39 -6.69
N SER A 33 7.10 -15.13 -5.47
CA SER A 33 7.65 -14.08 -4.62
C SER A 33 9.17 -14.26 -4.55
N PRO A 34 9.99 -13.19 -4.59
CA PRO A 34 11.35 -13.26 -4.07
C PRO A 34 11.23 -13.62 -2.59
N LYS A 35 11.21 -14.93 -2.30
CA LYS A 35 11.11 -15.47 -0.96
C LYS A 35 12.40 -15.13 -0.25
N ASP A 36 12.43 -13.94 0.33
CA ASP A 36 13.45 -13.56 1.28
C ASP A 36 12.89 -13.94 2.66
N THR A 37 13.01 -15.23 2.98
CA THR A 37 12.64 -15.80 4.29
C THR A 37 13.49 -15.25 5.43
N ASP A 38 14.54 -14.51 5.10
CA ASP A 38 15.36 -13.79 6.05
C ASP A 38 14.64 -12.47 6.38
N LEU A 39 13.82 -12.50 7.42
CA LEU A 39 13.45 -11.28 8.13
C LEU A 39 14.74 -10.62 8.63
N ASN A 40 14.84 -9.29 8.56
CA ASN A 40 15.92 -8.59 9.26
C ASN A 40 15.84 -9.02 10.73
N ASN A 41 16.88 -9.68 11.24
CA ASN A 41 16.91 -10.08 12.63
C ASN A 41 16.91 -8.81 13.49
N LYS A 42 15.89 -8.66 14.33
CA LYS A 42 15.72 -7.50 15.24
C LYS A 42 16.57 -7.62 16.51
N ASP A 43 17.42 -8.63 16.59
CA ASP A 43 18.25 -8.90 17.75
C ASP A 43 19.53 -8.05 17.71
N PHE A 44 19.82 -7.38 18.82
CA PHE A 44 21.02 -6.56 19.05
C PHE A 44 22.34 -7.26 18.67
N LYS A 45 22.36 -8.60 18.67
CA LYS A 45 23.55 -9.40 18.38
C LYS A 45 23.68 -9.85 16.92
N ASP A 46 22.60 -9.82 16.14
CA ASP A 46 22.50 -10.47 14.83
C ASP A 46 21.84 -9.57 13.76
N VAL A 47 22.08 -8.25 13.79
CA VAL A 47 21.80 -7.39 12.63
C VAL A 47 22.88 -7.65 11.56
N ASN A 48 22.94 -8.87 11.04
CA ASN A 48 24.07 -9.30 10.22
C ASN A 48 23.98 -8.82 8.77
N GLU A 49 22.78 -8.55 8.23
CA GLU A 49 22.66 -8.04 6.85
C GLU A 49 21.46 -7.08 6.71
N PHE A 50 21.75 -5.83 6.33
CA PHE A 50 20.71 -4.91 5.89
C PHE A 50 20.22 -5.33 4.50
N LYS A 51 18.91 -5.52 4.33
CA LYS A 51 18.29 -5.57 2.99
C LYS A 51 18.73 -4.38 2.15
N THR A 52 18.79 -4.57 0.82
CA THR A 52 19.29 -3.57 -0.14
C THR A 52 18.71 -2.17 0.08
N PHE A 53 17.42 -2.08 0.45
CA PHE A 53 16.76 -0.83 0.78
C PHE A 53 17.33 -0.16 2.04
N ASN A 54 17.34 -0.86 3.18
CA ASN A 54 17.87 -0.32 4.43
C ASN A 54 19.36 -0.01 4.33
N ARG A 55 20.14 -0.81 3.56
CA ARG A 55 21.55 -0.52 3.27
C ARG A 55 21.70 0.82 2.55
N THR A 56 20.86 1.08 1.54
CA THR A 56 20.89 2.35 0.81
C THR A 56 20.58 3.54 1.72
N ILE A 57 19.67 3.38 2.68
CA ILE A 57 19.35 4.43 3.67
C ILE A 57 20.49 4.61 4.66
N LYS A 58 21.05 3.51 5.18
CA LYS A 58 22.23 3.53 6.05
C LYS A 58 23.39 4.25 5.39
N ASP A 59 23.74 3.89 4.16
CA ASP A 59 24.85 4.50 3.42
C ASP A 59 24.60 6.00 3.21
N TYR A 60 23.36 6.39 2.90
CA TYR A 60 22.97 7.79 2.80
C TYR A 60 23.17 8.55 4.12
N VAL A 61 22.69 7.99 5.23
CA VAL A 61 22.78 8.60 6.56
C VAL A 61 24.24 8.73 6.99
N LEU A 62 25.04 7.66 6.88
CA LEU A 62 26.45 7.67 7.23
C LEU A 62 27.25 8.66 6.38
N ALA A 63 27.01 8.72 5.07
CA ALA A 63 27.67 9.67 4.19
C ALA A 63 27.35 11.12 4.57
N LYS A 64 26.10 11.41 4.96
CA LYS A 64 25.69 12.75 5.42
C LYS A 64 26.26 13.12 6.79
N LEU A 65 26.52 12.14 7.65
CA LEU A 65 27.17 12.33 8.95
C LEU A 65 28.70 12.45 8.87
N GLY A 66 29.30 12.17 7.70
CA GLY A 66 30.72 12.40 7.42
C GLY A 66 31.56 11.14 7.19
N PHE A 67 30.96 9.95 7.18
CA PHE A 67 31.66 8.72 6.81
C PHE A 67 32.07 8.73 5.33
N PRO A 68 33.26 8.24 4.93
CA PRO A 68 34.31 7.60 5.74
C PRO A 68 35.37 8.57 6.27
N VAL A 69 35.20 9.89 6.11
CA VAL A 69 36.21 10.89 6.51
C VAL A 69 36.27 11.06 8.02
N ILE A 70 35.11 11.00 8.68
CA ILE A 70 34.96 11.09 10.13
C ILE A 70 34.27 9.82 10.61
N ASP A 71 34.80 9.21 11.66
CA ASP A 71 34.17 8.08 12.33
C ASP A 71 32.86 8.53 13.00
N VAL A 72 31.77 7.86 12.65
CA VAL A 72 30.43 8.13 13.20
C VAL A 72 30.23 7.22 14.39
N GLU A 73 29.92 7.77 15.57
CA GLU A 73 29.71 7.01 16.81
C GLU A 73 28.31 6.35 16.89
N LEU A 74 27.82 5.81 15.78
CA LEU A 74 26.55 5.10 15.69
C LEU A 74 26.78 3.64 15.34
N ASP A 75 26.12 2.76 16.08
CA ASP A 75 26.08 1.34 15.80
C ASP A 75 25.01 0.99 14.75
N ASP A 76 25.20 -0.12 14.04
CA ASP A 76 24.30 -0.58 13.00
C ASP A 76 22.88 -0.84 13.53
N PHE A 77 22.77 -1.39 14.75
CA PHE A 77 21.49 -1.57 15.42
C PHE A 77 20.78 -0.23 15.69
N GLN A 78 21.52 0.82 16.06
CA GLN A 78 20.93 2.15 16.28
C GLN A 78 20.40 2.74 14.98
N ILE A 79 21.10 2.54 13.87
CA ILE A 79 20.63 2.99 12.54
C ILE A 79 19.36 2.23 12.14
N GLN A 80 19.28 0.93 12.39
CA GLN A 80 18.08 0.15 12.12
C GLN A 80 16.88 0.66 12.93
N ILE A 81 17.06 1.03 14.21
CA ILE A 81 16.00 1.66 15.01
C ILE A 81 15.54 2.99 14.38
N CYS A 82 16.48 3.84 13.94
CA CYS A 82 16.13 5.10 13.27
C CYS A 82 15.28 4.87 12.01
N ILE A 83 15.62 3.83 11.23
CA ILE A 83 14.88 3.47 10.01
C ILE A 83 13.48 2.99 10.39
N ASP A 84 13.35 2.11 11.38
CA ASP A 84 12.05 1.58 11.82
C ASP A 84 11.14 2.68 12.36
N GLU A 85 11.70 3.64 13.11
CA GLU A 85 10.97 4.82 13.58
C GLU A 85 10.50 5.70 12.41
N ALA A 86 11.37 5.93 11.43
CA ALA A 86 11.03 6.69 10.23
C ALA A 86 9.90 6.03 9.41
N ILE A 87 9.96 4.70 9.23
CA ILE A 87 8.91 3.93 8.55
C ILE A 87 7.59 4.04 9.32
N SER A 88 7.62 3.85 10.64
CA SER A 88 6.42 3.93 11.47
C SER A 88 5.76 5.31 11.40
N LYS A 89 6.56 6.37 11.32
CA LYS A 89 6.05 7.75 11.15
C LYS A 89 5.47 7.98 9.77
N LEU A 90 6.10 7.45 8.72
CA LEU A 90 5.58 7.52 7.36
C LEU A 90 4.24 6.80 7.25
N GLU A 91 4.11 5.59 7.79
CA GLU A 91 2.87 4.83 7.78
C GLU A 91 1.72 5.54 8.50
N TYR A 92 2.03 6.26 9.58
CA TYR A 92 1.02 7.02 10.32
C TYR A 92 0.51 8.23 9.53
N LEU A 93 1.42 8.95 8.85
CA LEU A 93 1.09 10.18 8.14
C LEU A 93 0.51 9.90 6.75
N ALA A 94 1.02 8.89 6.05
CA ALA A 94 0.62 8.48 4.72
C ALA A 94 0.19 7.00 4.75
N PRO A 95 -1.07 6.65 5.06
CA PRO A 95 -1.49 5.25 5.08
C PRO A 95 -1.37 4.57 3.71
N ASP A 96 -1.51 5.33 2.62
CA ASP A 96 -1.58 4.79 1.26
C ASP A 96 -0.23 4.68 0.53
N TRP A 97 0.88 5.02 1.19
CA TRP A 97 2.21 5.09 0.56
C TRP A 97 2.75 3.76 0.00
N VAL A 98 2.20 2.63 0.48
CA VAL A 98 2.49 1.24 0.05
C VAL A 98 1.26 0.53 -0.52
N THR A 99 0.19 1.27 -0.80
CA THR A 99 -1.02 0.70 -1.38
C THR A 99 -0.75 0.27 -2.82
N GLN A 100 -1.07 -0.97 -3.12
CA GLN A 100 -0.93 -1.56 -4.45
C GLN A 100 -2.25 -2.18 -4.90
N TYR A 101 -2.38 -2.28 -6.22
CA TYR A 101 -3.56 -2.84 -6.87
C TYR A 101 -3.18 -4.06 -7.69
N ALA A 102 -3.96 -5.13 -7.55
CA ALA A 102 -3.92 -6.29 -8.44
C ALA A 102 -5.30 -6.52 -9.04
N THR A 103 -5.34 -7.05 -10.25
CA THR A 103 -6.60 -7.47 -10.87
C THR A 103 -6.54 -8.91 -11.29
N PHE A 104 -7.66 -9.60 -11.16
CA PHE A 104 -7.82 -10.93 -11.73
C PHE A 104 -9.22 -11.11 -12.30
N ASP A 105 -9.32 -12.00 -13.28
CA ASP A 105 -10.58 -12.34 -13.91
C ASP A 105 -11.27 -13.48 -13.16
N THR A 106 -12.56 -13.32 -12.90
CA THR A 106 -13.39 -14.35 -12.28
C THR A 106 -13.92 -15.37 -13.30
N SER A 107 -14.29 -16.54 -12.80
CA SER A 107 -14.95 -17.61 -13.56
C SER A 107 -16.41 -17.73 -13.15
N ALA A 108 -17.29 -17.92 -14.12
CA ALA A 108 -18.73 -18.04 -13.91
C ALA A 108 -19.05 -19.17 -12.92
N GLY A 109 -19.87 -18.86 -11.92
CA GLY A 109 -20.30 -19.80 -10.88
C GLY A 109 -19.24 -20.15 -9.84
N ILE A 110 -18.05 -19.53 -9.88
CA ILE A 110 -16.99 -19.72 -8.88
C ILE A 110 -16.84 -18.45 -8.05
N ASN A 111 -16.97 -18.57 -6.73
CA ASN A 111 -16.93 -17.46 -5.80
C ASN A 111 -15.76 -17.52 -4.80
N VAL A 112 -15.01 -18.62 -4.78
CA VAL A 112 -13.81 -18.78 -3.93
C VAL A 112 -12.56 -18.81 -4.80
N TYR A 113 -11.62 -17.93 -4.48
CA TYR A 113 -10.35 -17.76 -5.18
C TYR A 113 -9.17 -17.92 -4.22
N GLU A 114 -8.14 -18.62 -4.65
CA GLU A 114 -6.89 -18.73 -3.89
C GLU A 114 -6.02 -17.49 -4.14
N LEU A 115 -5.65 -16.78 -3.06
CA LEU A 115 -4.70 -15.68 -3.10
C LEU A 115 -3.30 -16.12 -2.62
N PRO A 116 -2.22 -15.52 -3.14
CA PRO A 116 -0.90 -15.58 -2.52
C PRO A 116 -0.96 -15.09 -1.08
N GLN A 117 -0.15 -15.69 -0.22
CA GLN A 117 -0.18 -15.41 1.21
C GLN A 117 0.17 -13.94 1.50
N GLU A 118 1.09 -13.35 0.75
CA GLU A 118 1.52 -11.96 0.91
C GLU A 118 0.41 -10.95 0.59
N VAL A 119 -0.45 -11.27 -0.38
CA VAL A 119 -1.61 -10.46 -0.74
C VAL A 119 -2.74 -10.68 0.26
N ALA A 120 -2.95 -11.91 0.73
CA ALA A 120 -3.97 -12.24 1.71
C ALA A 120 -3.70 -11.58 3.08
N ASP A 121 -2.44 -11.63 3.55
CA ASP A 121 -2.03 -11.07 4.85
C ASP A 121 -2.22 -9.55 4.92
N ASN A 122 -2.05 -8.85 3.79
CA ASN A 122 -2.06 -7.39 3.70
C ASN A 122 -3.24 -6.84 2.87
N LEU A 123 -4.31 -7.63 2.72
CA LEU A 123 -5.48 -7.24 1.94
C LEU A 123 -6.25 -6.12 2.65
N ASN A 124 -6.49 -5.00 1.96
CA ASN A 124 -7.24 -3.86 2.49
C ASN A 124 -8.70 -3.89 2.01
N ASP A 125 -8.91 -3.92 0.68
CA ASP A 125 -10.25 -3.95 0.09
C ASP A 125 -10.28 -4.75 -1.22
N VAL A 126 -11.48 -5.18 -1.60
CA VAL A 126 -11.75 -5.91 -2.83
C VAL A 126 -12.98 -5.33 -3.51
N TRP A 127 -12.78 -4.82 -4.72
CA TRP A 127 -13.86 -4.28 -5.52
C TRP A 127 -14.18 -5.17 -6.71
N TYR A 128 -15.48 -5.43 -6.87
CA TYR A 128 -16.00 -6.02 -8.07
C TYR A 128 -16.12 -4.95 -9.15
N ARG A 129 -15.28 -4.99 -10.18
CA ARG A 129 -15.35 -3.99 -11.26
C ARG A 129 -16.61 -4.25 -12.08
N ARG A 130 -17.59 -3.35 -11.94
CA ARG A 130 -18.78 -3.34 -12.79
C ARG A 130 -18.60 -2.31 -13.89
N ASP A 131 -18.88 -2.71 -15.13
CA ASP A 131 -18.81 -1.83 -16.29
C ASP A 131 -20.05 -0.92 -16.34
N PHE A 132 -19.81 0.38 -16.51
CA PHE A 132 -20.81 1.44 -16.63
C PHE A 132 -21.84 1.21 -17.75
N PHE A 133 -21.45 0.55 -18.84
CA PHE A 133 -22.33 0.31 -19.99
C PHE A 133 -22.93 -1.10 -20.04
N LYS A 134 -22.43 -2.03 -19.21
CA LYS A 134 -23.06 -3.34 -19.01
C LYS A 134 -24.09 -3.32 -17.87
N PHE A 135 -24.28 -2.18 -17.21
CA PHE A 135 -25.26 -2.02 -16.15
C PHE A 135 -26.66 -2.28 -16.70
N GLY A 136 -27.24 -3.44 -16.36
CA GLY A 136 -28.54 -3.87 -16.86
C GLY A 136 -28.50 -4.68 -18.15
N ALA A 137 -27.36 -5.13 -18.69
CA ALA A 137 -27.37 -5.88 -19.96
C ALA A 137 -27.96 -7.31 -19.88
N SER A 138 -28.63 -7.68 -18.77
CA SER A 138 -29.34 -8.94 -18.61
C SER A 138 -30.86 -8.70 -18.75
N PRO A 139 -31.48 -9.14 -19.86
CA PRO A 139 -32.92 -9.04 -20.06
C PRO A 139 -33.70 -9.70 -18.91
N GLY A 140 -34.64 -8.96 -18.32
CA GLY A 140 -35.42 -9.40 -17.16
C GLY A 140 -34.85 -9.01 -15.80
N SER A 141 -33.72 -8.29 -15.75
CA SER A 141 -33.27 -7.64 -14.51
C SER A 141 -33.97 -6.30 -14.29
N LEU A 142 -34.23 -5.95 -13.03
CA LEU A 142 -34.89 -4.69 -12.66
C LEU A 142 -34.10 -3.47 -13.16
N GLU A 143 -32.77 -3.58 -13.13
CA GLU A 143 -31.83 -2.57 -13.59
C GLU A 143 -31.94 -2.32 -15.09
N PHE A 144 -32.14 -3.37 -15.89
CA PHE A 144 -32.36 -3.24 -17.33
C PHE A 144 -33.66 -2.49 -17.62
N ASP A 145 -34.73 -2.87 -16.93
CA ASP A 145 -36.06 -2.29 -17.14
C ASP A 145 -36.06 -0.80 -16.76
N PHE A 146 -35.42 -0.43 -15.66
CA PHE A 146 -35.23 0.98 -15.28
C PHE A 146 -34.34 1.74 -16.27
N ALA A 147 -33.27 1.13 -16.77
CA ALA A 147 -32.41 1.76 -17.77
C ALA A 147 -33.14 2.00 -19.09
N ILE A 148 -33.89 1.01 -19.60
CA ILE A 148 -34.73 1.16 -20.80
C ILE A 148 -35.74 2.29 -20.58
N MET A 149 -36.45 2.28 -19.44
CA MET A 149 -37.44 3.32 -19.14
C MET A 149 -36.80 4.71 -19.13
N PHE A 150 -35.64 4.85 -18.49
CA PHE A 150 -34.89 6.11 -18.44
C PHE A 150 -34.53 6.58 -19.85
N PHE A 151 -33.79 5.77 -20.62
CA PHE A 151 -33.30 6.16 -21.93
C PHE A 151 -34.40 6.34 -23.00
N THR A 152 -35.51 5.59 -22.88
CA THR A 152 -36.68 5.77 -23.77
C THR A 152 -37.39 7.10 -23.50
N ASN A 153 -37.48 7.52 -22.24
CA ASN A 153 -38.23 8.71 -21.85
C ASN A 153 -37.40 10.00 -21.94
N THR A 154 -36.10 9.95 -21.63
CA THR A 154 -35.21 11.14 -21.67
C THR A 154 -34.51 11.33 -23.02
N GLY A 155 -34.51 10.31 -23.88
CA GLY A 155 -33.79 10.30 -25.16
C GLY A 155 -32.27 10.21 -24.97
N LEU A 156 -31.65 9.23 -25.64
CA LEU A 156 -30.23 8.89 -25.47
C LEU A 156 -29.26 10.07 -25.76
N PHE A 157 -29.67 11.06 -26.58
CA PHE A 157 -28.78 12.13 -27.06
C PHE A 157 -29.38 13.54 -27.18
N ASN A 158 -30.69 13.73 -26.94
CA ASN A 158 -31.33 15.03 -27.18
C ASN A 158 -31.61 15.85 -25.90
N ASN A 159 -31.66 15.22 -24.71
CA ASN A 159 -31.99 15.92 -23.47
C ASN A 159 -31.41 15.21 -22.22
N TYR A 160 -30.14 14.78 -22.31
CA TYR A 160 -29.50 14.00 -21.25
C TYR A 160 -29.18 14.87 -20.02
N ASN A 161 -30.03 14.79 -19.00
CA ASN A 161 -29.77 15.40 -17.70
C ASN A 161 -28.97 14.41 -16.82
N VAL A 162 -27.66 14.63 -16.72
CA VAL A 162 -26.73 13.81 -15.92
C VAL A 162 -27.17 13.71 -14.45
N SER A 163 -27.81 14.74 -13.91
CA SER A 163 -28.27 14.76 -12.52
C SER A 163 -29.41 13.78 -12.26
N GLN A 164 -30.35 13.64 -13.21
CA GLN A 164 -31.44 12.65 -13.09
C GLN A 164 -30.91 11.23 -13.20
N TYR A 165 -29.91 11.02 -14.05
CA TYR A 165 -29.22 9.73 -14.16
C TYR A 165 -28.49 9.38 -12.86
N LEU A 166 -27.76 10.33 -12.26
CA LEU A 166 -27.08 10.11 -10.98
C LEU A 166 -28.06 9.73 -9.87
N LEU A 167 -29.20 10.41 -9.77
CA LEU A 167 -30.23 10.10 -8.78
C LEU A 167 -30.82 8.69 -8.97
N MET A 168 -31.09 8.30 -10.22
CA MET A 168 -31.52 6.93 -10.54
C MET A 168 -30.47 5.91 -10.10
N GLN A 169 -29.19 6.16 -10.36
CA GLN A 169 -28.09 5.26 -9.97
C GLN A 169 -27.95 5.13 -8.45
N GLN A 170 -28.07 6.24 -7.71
CA GLN A 170 -28.09 6.21 -6.24
C GLN A 170 -29.26 5.38 -5.72
N TYR A 171 -30.45 5.52 -6.30
CA TYR A 171 -31.62 4.71 -5.95
C TYR A 171 -31.39 3.23 -6.20
N LEU A 172 -30.88 2.85 -7.39
CA LEU A 172 -30.58 1.45 -7.71
C LEU A 172 -29.50 0.85 -6.77
N LYS A 173 -28.50 1.64 -6.38
CA LYS A 173 -27.49 1.22 -5.39
C LYS A 173 -28.12 0.95 -4.02
N GLN A 174 -29.02 1.82 -3.56
CA GLN A 174 -29.76 1.62 -2.29
C GLN A 174 -30.66 0.38 -2.35
N VAL A 175 -31.39 0.18 -3.45
CA VAL A 175 -32.23 -1.01 -3.65
C VAL A 175 -31.38 -2.28 -3.60
N LYS A 176 -30.21 -2.32 -4.26
CA LYS A 176 -29.28 -3.46 -4.17
C LYS A 176 -28.80 -3.75 -2.76
N ASN A 177 -28.53 -2.71 -1.98
CA ASN A 177 -28.15 -2.87 -0.58
C ASN A 177 -29.30 -3.49 0.24
N VAL A 178 -30.52 -2.99 0.08
CA VAL A 178 -31.72 -3.52 0.77
C VAL A 178 -32.02 -4.97 0.36
N LEU A 179 -31.82 -5.31 -0.91
CA LEU A 179 -32.04 -6.65 -1.44
C LEU A 179 -30.88 -7.62 -1.18
N GLY A 180 -29.82 -7.19 -0.49
CA GLY A 180 -28.66 -8.03 -0.19
C GLY A 180 -27.82 -8.41 -1.41
N GLN A 181 -27.95 -7.67 -2.52
CA GLN A 181 -27.20 -7.86 -3.76
C GLN A 181 -25.95 -6.96 -3.86
N MET A 182 -25.57 -6.35 -2.74
CA MET A 182 -24.33 -5.60 -2.64
C MET A 182 -23.14 -6.56 -2.72
N SER A 183 -22.14 -6.19 -3.52
CA SER A 183 -20.91 -6.96 -3.57
C SER A 183 -20.20 -6.89 -2.22
N THR A 184 -19.83 -8.02 -1.67
CA THR A 184 -19.07 -8.14 -0.43
C THR A 184 -18.03 -9.24 -0.58
N TRP A 185 -17.03 -9.24 0.29
CA TRP A 185 -15.95 -10.20 0.28
C TRP A 185 -15.60 -10.62 1.70
N GLN A 186 -15.06 -11.83 1.85
CA GLN A 186 -14.48 -12.31 3.10
C GLN A 186 -13.21 -13.09 2.79
N LEU A 187 -12.21 -12.94 3.66
CA LEU A 187 -11.00 -13.76 3.60
C LEU A 187 -11.16 -14.97 4.54
N VAL A 188 -11.20 -16.17 3.98
CA VAL A 188 -11.35 -17.43 4.70
C VAL A 188 -9.98 -18.09 4.86
N ASN A 189 -9.65 -18.47 6.09
CA ASN A 189 -8.39 -19.14 6.44
C ASN A 189 -7.13 -18.40 5.96
N ASN A 190 -7.21 -17.06 5.88
CA ASN A 190 -6.09 -16.20 5.51
C ASN A 190 -5.44 -16.57 4.17
N LYS A 191 -6.24 -17.10 3.24
CA LYS A 191 -5.74 -17.65 1.96
C LYS A 191 -6.81 -17.64 0.87
N PHE A 192 -8.05 -17.92 1.23
CA PHE A 192 -9.14 -18.04 0.27
C PHE A 192 -9.98 -16.77 0.30
N LEU A 193 -9.98 -16.04 -0.80
CA LEU A 193 -10.88 -14.92 -1.01
C LEU A 193 -12.24 -15.46 -1.44
N HIS A 194 -13.26 -15.19 -0.64
CA HIS A 194 -14.63 -15.56 -0.94
C HIS A 194 -15.42 -14.29 -1.29
N ILE A 195 -15.89 -14.21 -2.53
CA ILE A 195 -16.61 -13.05 -3.09
C ILE A 195 -18.10 -13.35 -3.13
N PHE A 196 -18.92 -12.33 -2.89
CA PHE A 196 -20.36 -12.39 -3.05
C PHE A 196 -20.85 -11.13 -3.77
N PRO A 197 -21.93 -11.19 -4.57
CA PRO A 197 -22.58 -12.41 -5.05
C PRO A 197 -21.64 -13.24 -5.94
N LYS A 198 -22.02 -14.49 -6.23
CA LYS A 198 -21.25 -15.32 -7.15
C LYS A 198 -21.18 -14.64 -8.54
N PRO A 199 -20.02 -14.65 -9.21
CA PRO A 199 -19.91 -14.24 -10.61
C PRO A 199 -20.86 -15.05 -11.50
N GLU A 200 -21.59 -14.38 -12.38
CA GLU A 200 -22.51 -15.02 -13.33
C GLU A 200 -21.85 -15.22 -14.69
N GLU A 201 -20.96 -14.32 -15.07
CA GLU A 201 -20.21 -14.36 -16.33
C GLU A 201 -18.73 -14.72 -16.08
N ASN A 202 -18.05 -15.15 -17.15
CA ASN A 202 -16.60 -15.26 -17.14
C ASN A 202 -15.98 -13.88 -17.42
N ASP A 203 -14.73 -13.69 -17.01
CA ASP A 203 -13.94 -12.49 -17.29
C ASP A 203 -14.47 -11.21 -16.64
N GLU A 204 -15.22 -11.32 -15.53
CA GLU A 204 -15.54 -10.17 -14.69
C GLU A 204 -14.31 -9.87 -13.80
N ALA A 205 -13.72 -8.69 -13.98
CA ALA A 205 -12.51 -8.30 -13.28
C ALA A 205 -12.79 -7.93 -11.83
N VAL A 206 -12.00 -8.49 -10.92
CA VAL A 206 -11.96 -8.11 -9.50
C VAL A 206 -10.68 -7.33 -9.26
N LEU A 207 -10.81 -6.17 -8.61
CA LEU A 207 -9.72 -5.31 -8.18
C LEU A 207 -9.44 -5.62 -6.70
N LEU A 208 -8.19 -5.94 -6.40
CA LEU A 208 -7.67 -6.15 -5.07
C LEU A 208 -6.82 -4.96 -4.68
N GLU A 209 -7.11 -4.36 -3.55
CA GLU A 209 -6.25 -3.39 -2.87
C GLU A 209 -5.53 -4.08 -1.73
N PHE A 210 -4.20 -4.07 -1.76
CA PHE A 210 -3.37 -4.67 -0.71
C PHE A 210 -2.16 -3.80 -0.44
N ARG A 211 -1.60 -3.92 0.77
CA ARG A 211 -0.38 -3.21 1.15
C ARG A 211 0.83 -4.08 0.81
N ALA A 212 1.76 -3.56 0.02
CA ALA A 212 3.00 -4.25 -0.27
C ALA A 212 4.15 -3.25 -0.40
N PHE A 213 5.23 -3.56 0.30
CA PHE A 213 6.45 -2.77 0.25
C PHE A 213 7.37 -3.28 -0.86
N ASP A 214 7.56 -2.48 -1.90
CA ASP A 214 8.62 -2.72 -2.88
C ASP A 214 9.57 -1.52 -3.00
N PRO A 215 10.87 -1.71 -2.80
CA PRO A 215 11.85 -0.64 -2.84
C PRO A 215 12.19 -0.12 -4.25
N THR A 216 11.83 -0.83 -5.33
CA THR A 216 12.16 -0.45 -6.72
C THR A 216 11.17 0.54 -7.32
N THR A 217 9.91 0.44 -6.92
CA THR A 217 8.82 1.27 -7.45
C THR A 217 8.30 2.30 -6.46
N LEU A 218 8.80 2.28 -5.23
CA LEU A 218 8.47 3.28 -4.23
C LEU A 218 8.70 4.69 -4.80
N HIS A 219 7.70 5.56 -4.65
CA HIS A 219 7.79 6.91 -5.15
C HIS A 219 9.02 7.63 -4.59
N HIS A 220 9.75 8.35 -5.45
CA HIS A 220 11.01 8.99 -5.07
C HIS A 220 10.86 9.98 -3.91
N ALA A 221 9.70 10.63 -3.78
CA ALA A 221 9.41 11.53 -2.66
C ALA A 221 9.41 10.78 -1.31
N TYR A 222 8.71 9.65 -1.20
CA TYR A 222 8.68 8.84 0.03
C TYR A 222 10.06 8.28 0.37
N LYS A 223 10.82 7.84 -0.64
CA LYS A 223 12.20 7.38 -0.44
C LYS A 223 13.10 8.49 0.10
N SER A 224 13.02 9.68 -0.49
CA SER A 224 13.78 10.87 -0.07
C SER A 224 13.39 11.32 1.34
N TRP A 225 12.09 11.33 1.62
CA TRP A 225 11.56 11.68 2.94
C TRP A 225 12.05 10.70 4.01
N LEU A 226 11.98 9.40 3.75
CA LEU A 226 12.45 8.38 4.68
C LEU A 226 13.95 8.51 4.97
N GLN A 227 14.75 8.81 3.94
CA GLN A 227 16.19 9.09 4.10
C GLN A 227 16.46 10.33 4.97
N ARG A 228 15.75 11.43 4.72
CA ARG A 228 15.89 12.70 5.46
C ARG A 228 15.41 12.55 6.91
N TYR A 229 14.30 11.84 7.13
CA TYR A 229 13.76 11.61 8.47
C TYR A 229 14.66 10.67 9.29
N THR A 230 15.14 9.58 8.68
CA THR A 230 16.12 8.69 9.31
C THR A 230 17.39 9.45 9.70
N LEU A 231 17.88 10.36 8.85
CA LEU A 231 19.02 11.21 9.16
C LEU A 231 18.74 12.11 10.37
N ALA A 232 17.57 12.74 10.44
CA ALA A 232 17.19 13.59 11.57
C ALA A 232 17.14 12.81 12.90
N VAL A 233 16.56 11.60 12.89
CA VAL A 233 16.54 10.72 14.08
C VAL A 233 17.96 10.25 14.44
N ALA A 234 18.79 9.91 13.44
CA ALA A 234 20.19 9.55 13.68
C ALA A 234 21.01 10.70 14.29
N LYS A 235 20.79 11.95 13.85
CA LYS A 235 21.40 13.15 14.45
C LYS A 235 21.01 13.33 15.91
N GLU A 236 19.77 13.03 16.28
CA GLU A 236 19.31 13.09 17.67
C GLU A 236 20.03 12.07 18.56
N ILE A 237 20.11 10.81 18.13
CA ILE A 237 20.85 9.77 18.85
C ILE A 237 22.32 10.16 18.99
N LEU A 238 22.95 10.60 17.90
CA LEU A 238 24.34 11.04 17.88
C LEU A 238 24.57 12.25 18.81
N GLY A 239 23.65 13.21 18.81
CA GLY A 239 23.67 14.37 19.70
C GLY A 239 23.55 13.98 21.17
N GLY A 240 22.72 12.97 21.47
CA GLY A 240 22.60 12.38 22.80
C GLY A 240 23.88 11.67 23.25
N ILE A 241 24.57 10.95 22.37
CA ILE A 241 25.86 10.30 22.66
C ILE A 241 26.94 11.36 22.92
N ARG A 242 27.07 12.34 22.02
CA ARG A 242 28.05 13.43 22.12
C ARG A 242 27.76 14.37 23.29
N GLY A 243 26.50 14.52 23.68
CA GLY A 243 26.08 15.29 24.85
C GLY A 243 26.52 14.68 26.18
N LYS A 244 26.80 13.37 26.23
CA LYS A 244 27.33 12.70 27.44
C LYS A 244 28.79 13.07 27.73
N TYR A 245 29.54 13.51 26.72
CA TYR A 245 30.97 13.85 26.83
C TYR A 245 31.21 15.27 26.29
N GLN A 246 31.02 16.31 27.10
CA GLN A 246 31.18 17.69 26.65
C GLN A 246 32.59 18.02 26.13
N THR A 247 33.62 17.37 26.71
CA THR A 247 35.01 17.49 26.27
C THR A 247 35.66 16.11 26.22
N LEU A 248 36.26 15.77 25.08
CA LEU A 248 37.11 14.59 24.97
C LEU A 248 38.52 14.96 25.47
N PRO A 249 39.07 14.30 26.51
CA PRO A 249 40.42 14.59 26.97
C PRO A 249 41.43 14.18 25.89
N GLY A 250 42.21 15.16 25.42
CA GLY A 250 43.27 14.94 24.44
C GLY A 250 44.51 15.79 24.74
N PRO A 251 45.70 15.45 24.20
CA PRO A 251 46.99 16.04 24.58
C PRO A 251 47.19 17.54 24.30
N GLY A 252 46.16 18.25 23.80
CA GLY A 252 46.24 19.65 23.37
C GLY A 252 45.04 20.53 23.75
N GLY A 253 44.24 20.15 24.75
CA GLY A 253 43.14 21.00 25.25
C GLY A 253 41.73 20.53 24.92
N GLY A 254 41.58 19.30 24.43
CA GLY A 254 40.30 18.62 24.24
C GLY A 254 39.43 19.17 23.10
N THR A 255 38.86 18.27 22.30
CA THR A 255 37.89 18.64 21.27
C THR A 255 36.53 18.81 21.95
N ARG A 256 35.87 19.96 21.72
CA ARG A 256 34.50 20.22 22.19
C ARG A 256 33.51 19.53 21.25
N LEU A 257 32.63 18.71 21.79
CA LEU A 257 31.58 18.03 21.01
C LEU A 257 30.36 18.93 20.83
N ASN A 258 29.76 18.90 19.64
CA ASN A 258 28.63 19.73 19.22
C ASN A 258 27.25 19.09 19.53
N GLY A 259 27.12 18.35 20.63
CA GLY A 259 25.94 17.53 20.92
C GLY A 259 24.62 18.31 21.04
N SER A 260 24.62 19.46 21.73
CA SER A 260 23.41 20.28 21.93
C SER A 260 22.92 20.96 20.64
N GLU A 261 23.85 21.40 19.79
CA GLU A 261 23.53 22.01 18.49
C GLU A 261 22.93 20.96 17.55
N LEU A 262 23.51 19.76 17.54
CA LEU A 262 23.04 18.65 16.71
C LEU A 262 21.63 18.19 17.10
N MET A 263 21.31 18.10 18.39
CA MET A 263 19.96 17.78 18.85
C MET A 263 18.94 18.87 18.46
N ALA A 264 19.32 20.15 18.55
CA ALA A 264 18.45 21.25 18.16
C ALA A 264 18.19 21.25 16.64
N GLU A 265 19.20 20.95 15.83
CA GLU A 265 19.04 20.78 14.39
C GLU A 265 18.15 19.58 14.05
N ALA A 266 18.37 18.43 14.70
CA ALA A 266 17.57 17.23 14.51
C ALA A 266 16.08 17.47 14.79
N GLN A 267 15.75 18.14 15.89
CA GLN A 267 14.36 18.44 16.23
C GLN A 267 13.69 19.35 15.20
N ARG A 268 14.39 20.39 14.72
CA ARG A 268 13.88 21.29 13.67
C ARG A 268 13.65 20.54 12.35
N GLU A 269 14.59 19.69 11.94
CA GLU A 269 14.44 18.91 10.71
C GLU A 269 13.27 17.93 10.79
N LYS A 270 13.06 17.27 11.95
CA LYS A 270 11.91 16.38 12.17
C LYS A 270 10.59 17.14 12.02
N GLU A 271 10.46 18.30 12.66
CA GLU A 271 9.25 19.13 12.60
C GLU A 271 8.96 19.59 11.17
N MET A 272 9.98 20.10 10.47
CA MET A 272 9.87 20.53 9.08
C MET A 272 9.44 19.39 8.15
N LEU A 273 9.99 18.18 8.33
CA LEU A 273 9.65 17.01 7.50
C LEU A 273 8.22 16.53 7.74
N VAL A 274 7.74 16.59 8.98
CA VAL A 274 6.35 16.24 9.32
C VAL A 274 5.39 17.26 8.72
N GLU A 275 5.73 18.55 8.78
CA GLU A 275 4.94 19.61 8.16
C GLU A 275 4.90 19.47 6.63
N GLU A 276 6.07 19.25 6.00
CA GLU A 276 6.21 18.98 4.55
C GLU A 276 5.27 17.84 4.13
N LEU A 277 5.36 16.69 4.80
CA LEU A 277 4.55 15.52 4.47
C LEU A 277 3.05 15.75 4.70
N THR A 278 2.67 16.41 5.80
CA THR A 278 1.27 16.72 6.09
C THR A 278 0.67 17.69 5.06
N SER A 279 1.48 18.62 4.53
CA SER A 279 1.04 19.57 3.51
C SER A 279 0.90 18.95 2.12
N GLU A 280 1.73 17.96 1.79
CA GLU A 280 1.73 17.28 0.49
C GLU A 280 0.67 16.18 0.39
N ILE A 281 0.29 15.57 1.52
CA ILE A 281 -0.81 14.61 1.58
C ILE A 281 -2.13 15.39 1.60
N GLU A 282 -2.52 15.90 0.43
CA GLU A 282 -3.92 16.24 0.23
C GLU A 282 -4.70 14.92 0.26
N PRO A 283 -5.65 14.71 1.19
CA PRO A 283 -6.48 13.51 1.16
C PRO A 283 -7.12 13.43 -0.23
N PRO A 284 -7.23 12.24 -0.83
CA PRO A 284 -7.94 12.11 -2.11
C PRO A 284 -9.28 12.79 -1.94
N ALA A 285 -9.64 13.66 -2.90
CA ALA A 285 -10.89 14.41 -2.84
C ALA A 285 -11.99 13.46 -2.41
N LEU A 286 -12.60 13.71 -1.24
CA LEU A 286 -13.76 12.94 -0.81
C LEU A 286 -14.81 13.18 -1.89
N PHE A 287 -14.95 12.25 -2.82
CA PHE A 287 -16.19 12.09 -3.56
C PHE A 287 -17.20 11.44 -2.61
N ASP A 288 -17.45 12.14 -1.51
CA ASP A 288 -18.53 11.81 -0.61
C ASP A 288 -19.81 12.36 -1.23
N ILE A 289 -20.63 11.44 -1.70
CA ILE A 289 -21.96 11.71 -2.27
C ILE A 289 -23.04 11.19 -1.32
N PHE A 290 -22.76 11.13 -0.02
CA PHE A 290 -23.83 11.11 0.98
C PHE A 290 -24.67 12.39 0.88
#